data_AF-A0A8J8JGE1-F1
#
_entry.id   AF-A0A8J8JGE1-F1
#
_cell.length_a   1.000
_cell.length_b   1.000
_cell.length_c   1.000
_cell.angle_alpha   90.00
_cell.angle_beta   90.00
_cell.angle_gamma   90.00
#
_symmetry.space_group_name_H-M   'P 1'
#
loop_
_entity.id
_entity.type
_entity.pdbx_description
1 polymer ?
#
loop_
_entity_poly.entity_id
_entity_poly.type
_entity_poly.pdbx_seq_one_letter_code
_entity_poly.pdbx_strand_id
1 'polypeptide(L)'
;MSMEDVLVPRERHDAVVLIGVDRWENVEFIKVYAVSEEIAKKTLEKFFNARGLFPGDYRLVSRGHEEVGERKAITTKTEGSLSAALARLGLKLLSNGVLYLENIERLYQFTLVSETLYERIAPETATKESRKVKIEGPVDELEALSLGLDAIVENLRGVELSEFLPENALLLREPPVERVVELLSGERDYPLIVETKDLKKYAPLDFPVVLRLPPLTVEEFTAELSQRLGFDVDSRYFLSYPPERLNLRNVEALAKLVRALMEKKGLSEKDALGLAVRLNLGEL
;
A
#
# COMPACT_ATOMS: atom_id res chain seq x y z
N MET A 1 19.43 -11.57 -28.61
CA MET A 1 19.78 -10.64 -27.52
C MET A 1 19.76 -11.41 -26.21
N SER A 2 20.93 -11.61 -25.60
CA SER A 2 21.12 -12.30 -24.31
C SER A 2 20.48 -11.51 -23.16
N MET A 3 20.26 -12.15 -22.00
CA MET A 3 19.60 -11.52 -20.83
C MET A 3 20.38 -10.32 -20.26
N GLU A 4 21.71 -10.31 -20.37
CA GLU A 4 22.59 -9.22 -19.89
C GLU A 4 22.55 -7.97 -20.78
N ASP A 5 22.02 -8.12 -22.00
CA ASP A 5 22.08 -7.12 -23.05
C ASP A 5 21.18 -5.89 -22.79
N VAL A 6 20.22 -6.02 -21.87
CA VAL A 6 19.30 -4.93 -21.48
C VAL A 6 19.91 -3.98 -20.46
N LEU A 7 21.04 -4.33 -19.83
CA LEU A 7 21.69 -3.50 -18.81
C LEU A 7 22.86 -2.68 -19.34
N VAL A 8 23.40 -3.07 -20.50
CA VAL A 8 24.59 -2.45 -21.08
C VAL A 8 24.21 -1.18 -21.86
N PRO A 9 24.81 -0.01 -21.53
CA PRO A 9 24.66 1.21 -22.33
C PRO A 9 25.18 1.02 -23.75
N ARG A 10 24.30 1.15 -24.75
CA ARG A 10 24.66 1.10 -26.17
C ARG A 10 23.64 1.80 -27.06
N GLU A 11 23.91 1.83 -28.35
CA GLU A 11 22.94 2.26 -29.37
C GLU A 11 21.82 1.22 -29.51
N ARG A 12 20.58 1.70 -29.60
CA ARG A 12 19.37 0.89 -29.65
C ARG A 12 18.40 1.46 -30.70
N HIS A 13 17.61 0.58 -31.29
CA HIS A 13 16.63 0.92 -32.34
C HIS A 13 15.22 0.41 -32.04
N ASP A 14 15.07 -0.45 -31.02
CA ASP A 14 13.82 -1.13 -30.67
C ASP A 14 13.24 -0.62 -29.34
N ALA A 15 14.08 -0.48 -28.31
CA ALA A 15 13.67 0.07 -27.02
C ALA A 15 14.84 0.63 -26.20
N VAL A 16 14.55 1.50 -25.24
CA VAL A 16 15.48 1.98 -24.21
C VAL A 16 14.80 2.03 -22.86
N VAL A 17 15.56 1.72 -21.81
CA VAL A 17 15.13 1.79 -20.41
C VAL A 17 15.88 2.92 -19.72
N LEU A 18 15.11 3.85 -19.19
CA LEU A 18 15.55 4.93 -18.32
C LEU A 18 15.19 4.58 -16.89
N ILE A 19 16.13 4.76 -15.96
CA ILE A 19 15.88 4.49 -14.53
C ILE A 19 16.26 5.68 -13.67
N GLY A 20 15.49 5.93 -12.62
CA GLY A 20 15.86 6.82 -11.53
C GLY A 20 16.33 6.00 -10.36
N VAL A 21 17.59 6.21 -9.95
CA VAL A 21 18.17 5.52 -8.79
C VAL A 21 18.41 6.46 -7.63
N ASP A 22 18.24 5.98 -6.40
CA ASP A 22 18.54 6.75 -5.20
C ASP A 22 20.05 6.74 -4.86
N ARG A 23 20.41 7.30 -3.70
CA ARG A 23 21.79 7.36 -3.21
C ARG A 23 22.38 5.99 -2.84
N TRP A 24 21.55 4.96 -2.70
CA TRP A 24 21.92 3.58 -2.39
C TRP A 24 21.83 2.68 -3.63
N GLU A 25 21.64 3.27 -4.82
CA GLU A 25 21.48 2.58 -6.10
C GLU A 25 20.20 1.75 -6.23
N ASN A 26 19.20 1.94 -5.36
CA ASN A 26 17.90 1.31 -5.52
C ASN A 26 17.18 1.93 -6.73
N VAL A 27 16.52 1.09 -7.53
CA VAL A 27 15.74 1.54 -8.68
C VAL A 27 14.36 1.98 -8.19
N GLU A 28 14.13 3.29 -8.16
CA GLU A 28 12.87 3.87 -7.65
C GLU A 28 11.94 4.30 -8.80
N PHE A 29 12.47 4.43 -10.00
CA PHE A 29 11.75 4.86 -11.19
C PHE A 29 12.24 4.07 -12.41
N ILE A 30 11.30 3.63 -13.25
CA ILE A 30 11.59 2.93 -14.50
C ILE A 30 10.71 3.54 -15.58
N LYS A 31 11.30 3.98 -16.69
CA LYS A 31 10.59 4.41 -17.88
C LYS A 31 11.12 3.66 -19.09
N VAL A 32 10.24 3.03 -19.83
CA VAL A 32 10.61 2.30 -21.05
C VAL A 32 10.01 3.04 -22.24
N TYR A 33 10.86 3.28 -23.24
CA TYR A 33 10.46 3.73 -24.56
C TYR A 33 10.69 2.60 -25.54
N ALA A 34 9.72 2.31 -26.40
CA ALA A 34 9.86 1.28 -27.43
C ALA A 34 9.03 1.61 -28.68
N VAL A 35 9.35 0.94 -29.80
CA VAL A 35 8.60 1.10 -31.05
C VAL A 35 7.21 0.44 -31.03
N SER A 36 6.96 -0.50 -30.11
CA SER A 36 5.63 -1.09 -29.88
C SER A 36 5.40 -1.48 -28.42
N GLU A 37 4.13 -1.70 -28.04
CA GLU A 37 3.75 -2.19 -26.72
C GLU A 37 4.37 -3.57 -26.41
N GLU A 38 4.40 -4.48 -27.38
CA GLU A 38 4.97 -5.82 -27.19
C GLU A 38 6.47 -5.75 -26.90
N ILE A 39 7.19 -4.90 -27.64
CA ILE A 39 8.62 -4.70 -27.42
C ILE A 39 8.87 -4.04 -26.08
N ALA A 40 8.03 -3.09 -25.67
CA ALA A 40 8.12 -2.46 -24.37
C ALA A 40 7.97 -3.49 -23.24
N LYS A 41 6.90 -4.31 -23.24
CA LYS A 41 6.66 -5.36 -22.23
C LYS A 41 7.82 -6.35 -22.14
N LYS A 42 8.26 -6.87 -23.29
CA LYS A 42 9.40 -7.79 -23.36
C LYS A 42 10.69 -7.17 -22.84
N THR A 43 10.89 -5.88 -23.07
CA THR A 43 12.07 -5.13 -22.59
C THR A 43 12.02 -4.96 -21.08
N LEU A 44 10.85 -4.64 -20.53
CA LEU A 44 10.64 -4.51 -19.09
C LEU A 44 10.81 -5.83 -18.35
N GLU A 45 10.21 -6.92 -18.82
CA GLU A 45 10.39 -8.25 -18.23
C GLU A 45 11.86 -8.66 -18.18
N LYS A 46 12.60 -8.44 -19.28
CA LYS A 46 14.05 -8.68 -19.30
C LYS A 46 14.80 -7.80 -18.32
N PHE A 47 14.42 -6.54 -18.20
CA PHE A 47 15.05 -5.61 -17.26
C PHE A 47 14.83 -6.02 -15.81
N PHE A 48 13.59 -6.37 -15.43
CA PHE A 48 13.27 -6.91 -14.09
C PHE A 48 14.11 -8.14 -13.76
N ASN A 49 14.12 -9.12 -14.68
CA ASN A 49 14.87 -10.35 -14.50
C ASN A 49 16.39 -10.10 -14.39
N ALA A 50 16.95 -9.21 -15.22
CA ALA A 50 18.38 -8.92 -15.22
C ALA A 50 18.83 -8.12 -13.98
N ARG A 51 17.96 -7.27 -13.40
CA ARG A 51 18.24 -6.53 -12.17
C ARG A 51 17.84 -7.25 -10.88
N GLY A 52 17.18 -8.40 -10.97
CA GLY A 52 16.62 -9.10 -9.80
C GLY A 52 15.53 -8.30 -9.10
N LEU A 53 14.75 -7.52 -9.86
CA LEU A 53 13.65 -6.72 -9.35
C LEU A 53 12.36 -7.52 -9.43
N PHE A 54 11.48 -7.39 -8.44
CA PHE A 54 10.15 -8.00 -8.47
C PHE A 54 9.14 -7.01 -9.05
N PRO A 55 8.37 -7.38 -10.10
CA PRO A 55 7.36 -6.49 -10.68
C PRO A 55 6.31 -5.97 -9.69
N GLY A 56 6.03 -6.75 -8.63
CA GLY A 56 5.08 -6.38 -7.58
C GLY A 56 5.48 -5.18 -6.73
N ASP A 57 6.78 -4.82 -6.71
CA ASP A 57 7.29 -3.69 -5.94
C ASP A 57 7.12 -2.34 -6.67
N TYR A 58 6.53 -2.37 -7.87
CA TYR A 58 6.47 -1.24 -8.78
C TYR A 58 5.05 -0.99 -9.29
N ARG A 59 4.64 0.26 -9.21
CA ARG A 59 3.36 0.73 -9.69
C ARG A 59 3.47 1.36 -11.07
N LEU A 60 2.65 0.88 -12.00
CA LEU A 60 2.47 1.54 -13.30
C LEU A 60 1.73 2.88 -13.10
N VAL A 61 2.40 3.99 -13.39
CA VAL A 61 1.85 5.35 -13.20
C VAL A 61 1.52 6.05 -14.52
N SER A 62 2.11 5.60 -15.63
CA SER A 62 1.80 6.13 -16.95
C SER A 62 2.02 5.07 -18.02
N ARG A 63 1.17 5.04 -19.04
CA ARG A 63 1.37 4.29 -20.27
C ARG A 63 0.71 5.00 -21.45
N GLY A 64 1.22 4.79 -22.66
CA GLY A 64 0.57 5.28 -23.87
C GLY A 64 1.54 5.53 -25.00
N HIS A 65 1.04 6.15 -26.06
CA HIS A 65 1.84 6.56 -27.19
C HIS A 65 2.30 8.01 -27.04
N GLU A 66 3.54 8.27 -27.45
CA GLU A 66 4.14 9.59 -27.45
C GLU A 66 4.64 9.90 -28.87
N GLU A 67 4.29 11.08 -29.40
CA GLU A 67 4.77 11.52 -30.70
C GLU A 67 6.24 11.92 -30.60
N VAL A 68 7.06 11.42 -31.53
CA VAL A 68 8.50 11.67 -31.53
C VAL A 68 8.80 13.15 -31.78
N GLY A 69 8.02 13.80 -32.66
CA GLY A 69 8.21 15.19 -33.04
C GLY A 69 9.57 15.40 -33.71
N GLU A 70 10.29 16.44 -33.31
CA GLU A 70 11.62 16.78 -33.85
C GLU A 70 12.77 15.98 -33.21
N ARG A 71 12.47 15.07 -32.27
CA ARG A 71 13.50 14.31 -31.55
C ARG A 71 14.19 13.31 -32.48
N LYS A 72 15.52 13.35 -32.51
CA LYS A 72 16.34 12.39 -33.26
C LYS A 72 16.65 11.13 -32.45
N ALA A 73 16.67 11.25 -31.13
CA ALA A 73 16.96 10.14 -30.23
C ALA A 73 16.34 10.37 -28.84
N ILE A 74 16.12 9.29 -28.09
CA ILE A 74 15.84 9.33 -26.65
C ILE A 74 17.14 9.05 -25.89
N THR A 75 17.51 10.00 -25.04
CA THR A 75 18.69 9.98 -24.15
C THR A 75 18.34 10.65 -22.82
N THR A 76 19.17 10.49 -21.81
CA THR A 76 19.02 11.27 -20.56
C THR A 76 19.12 12.79 -20.79
N LYS A 77 19.82 13.23 -21.85
CA LYS A 77 19.93 14.65 -22.21
C LYS A 77 18.66 15.20 -22.84
N THR A 78 18.02 14.43 -23.73
CA THR A 78 16.74 14.83 -24.35
C THR A 78 15.60 14.76 -23.35
N GLU A 79 15.70 13.87 -22.35
CA GLU A 79 14.79 13.77 -21.20
C GLU A 79 15.18 14.73 -20.06
N GLY A 80 15.63 15.95 -20.39
CA GLY A 80 16.13 16.92 -19.40
C GLY A 80 15.08 17.32 -18.34
N SER A 81 13.82 17.49 -18.73
CA SER A 81 12.73 17.78 -17.79
C SER A 81 12.49 16.64 -16.80
N LEU A 82 12.55 15.38 -17.28
CA LEU A 82 12.44 14.20 -16.43
C LEU A 82 13.65 14.10 -15.49
N SER A 83 14.87 14.32 -16.00
CA SER A 83 16.08 14.33 -15.18
C SER A 83 15.99 15.37 -14.06
N ALA A 84 15.49 16.58 -14.35
CA ALA A 84 15.31 17.63 -13.35
C ALA A 84 14.23 17.29 -12.32
N ALA A 85 13.13 16.66 -12.74
CA ALA A 85 12.08 16.21 -11.84
C ALA A 85 12.57 15.14 -10.86
N LEU A 86 13.28 14.13 -11.37
CA LEU A 86 13.87 13.07 -10.55
C LEU A 86 14.95 13.60 -9.59
N ALA A 87 15.77 14.54 -10.04
CA ALA A 87 16.78 15.16 -9.18
C ALA A 87 16.18 15.86 -7.95
N ARG A 88 15.00 16.50 -8.08
CA ARG A 88 14.30 17.10 -6.93
C ARG A 88 13.83 16.07 -5.90
N LEU A 89 13.64 14.82 -6.33
CA LEU A 89 13.27 13.70 -5.48
C LEU A 89 14.50 12.96 -4.90
N GLY A 90 15.70 13.45 -5.19
CA GLY A 90 16.96 12.84 -4.80
C GLY A 90 17.37 11.65 -5.68
N LEU A 91 16.78 11.52 -6.87
CA LEU A 91 17.04 10.42 -7.79
C LEU A 91 17.93 10.85 -8.96
N LYS A 92 18.85 9.95 -9.34
CA LYS A 92 19.74 10.11 -10.50
C LYS A 92 19.17 9.37 -11.70
N LEU A 93 18.91 10.08 -12.80
CA LEU A 93 18.48 9.47 -14.06
C LEU A 93 19.66 8.78 -14.75
N LEU A 94 19.48 7.51 -15.08
CA LEU A 94 20.41 6.68 -15.85
C LEU A 94 19.67 6.08 -17.06
N SER A 95 20.42 5.65 -18.07
CA SER A 95 19.88 4.99 -19.26
C SER A 95 20.68 3.74 -19.58
N ASN A 96 20.02 2.70 -20.08
CA ASN A 96 20.68 1.54 -20.68
C ASN A 96 21.09 1.78 -22.15
N GLY A 97 20.98 3.00 -22.68
CA GLY A 97 21.41 3.31 -24.04
C GLY A 97 20.88 4.60 -24.63
N VAL A 98 21.03 4.70 -25.95
CA VAL A 98 20.48 5.76 -26.80
C VAL A 98 19.51 5.10 -27.77
N LEU A 99 18.24 5.48 -27.74
CA LEU A 99 17.26 5.01 -28.74
C LEU A 99 17.23 5.98 -29.92
N TYR A 100 17.66 5.55 -31.09
CA TYR A 100 17.56 6.35 -32.32
C TYR A 100 16.15 6.23 -32.92
N LEU A 101 15.61 7.35 -33.41
CA LEU A 101 14.20 7.46 -33.81
C LEU A 101 14.00 7.58 -35.33
N GLU A 102 14.99 7.13 -36.11
CA GLU A 102 14.92 7.19 -37.57
C GLU A 102 13.68 6.44 -38.09
N ASN A 103 12.79 7.15 -38.78
CA ASN A 103 11.53 6.64 -39.32
C ASN A 103 10.49 6.19 -38.27
N ILE A 104 10.64 6.62 -37.01
CA ILE A 104 9.66 6.33 -35.95
C ILE A 104 8.86 7.61 -35.67
N GLU A 105 7.57 7.61 -36.01
CA GLU A 105 6.68 8.75 -35.77
C GLU A 105 6.13 8.77 -34.34
N ARG A 106 5.93 7.58 -33.76
CA ARG A 106 5.34 7.38 -32.44
C ARG A 106 6.05 6.27 -31.68
N LEU A 107 6.29 6.51 -30.40
CA LEU A 107 6.80 5.51 -29.47
C LEU A 107 5.69 5.07 -28.53
N TYR A 108 5.74 3.83 -28.10
CA TYR A 108 5.04 3.40 -26.90
C TYR A 108 5.91 3.63 -25.68
N GLN A 109 5.30 4.07 -24.59
CA GLN A 109 5.96 4.21 -23.31
C GLN A 109 5.13 3.64 -22.17
N PHE A 110 5.83 3.24 -21.12
CA PHE A 110 5.25 3.20 -19.79
C PHE A 110 6.27 3.63 -18.75
N THR A 111 5.74 4.09 -17.62
CA THR A 111 6.49 4.53 -16.47
C THR A 111 6.01 3.76 -15.25
N LEU A 112 6.94 3.17 -14.53
CA LEU A 112 6.74 2.55 -13.23
C LEU A 112 7.53 3.32 -12.17
N VAL A 113 6.99 3.34 -10.96
CA VAL A 113 7.67 3.85 -9.77
C VAL A 113 7.62 2.78 -8.70
N SER A 114 8.64 2.68 -7.86
CA SER A 114 8.58 1.85 -6.67
C SER A 114 7.43 2.29 -5.76
N GLU A 115 6.87 1.37 -4.99
CA GLU A 115 5.87 1.72 -3.97
C GLU A 115 6.43 2.74 -2.96
N THR A 116 7.71 2.61 -2.61
CA THR A 116 8.44 3.55 -1.75
C THR A 116 8.51 4.97 -2.32
N LEU A 117 8.78 5.12 -3.62
CA LEU A 117 8.79 6.44 -4.26
C LEU A 117 7.37 6.99 -4.39
N TYR A 118 6.41 6.13 -4.74
CA TYR A 118 5.01 6.51 -4.89
C TYR A 118 4.45 7.10 -3.60
N GLU A 119 4.67 6.45 -2.46
CA GLU A 119 4.28 6.94 -1.13
C GLU A 119 4.89 8.30 -0.79
N ARG A 120 6.13 8.57 -1.23
CA ARG A 120 6.83 9.84 -0.98
C ARG A 120 6.33 11.01 -1.84
N ILE A 121 5.79 10.73 -3.04
CA ILE A 121 5.37 11.77 -3.99
C ILE A 121 3.84 11.94 -4.06
N ALA A 122 3.08 11.01 -3.49
CA ALA A 122 1.64 11.13 -3.41
C ALA A 122 1.28 12.31 -2.47
N PRO A 123 0.52 13.32 -2.94
CA PRO A 123 0.08 14.41 -2.08
C PRO A 123 -0.81 13.88 -0.95
N GLU A 124 -0.65 14.40 0.27
CA GLU A 124 -1.42 14.08 1.48
C GLU A 124 -2.95 14.34 1.37
N THR A 125 -3.45 14.74 0.20
CA THR A 125 -4.87 14.86 -0.13
C THR A 125 -5.39 13.81 -1.11
N ALA A 126 -4.56 12.82 -1.49
CA ALA A 126 -4.94 11.65 -2.29
C ALA A 126 -4.82 10.32 -1.52
N THR A 127 -4.59 10.38 -0.21
CA THR A 127 -4.54 9.22 0.69
C THR A 127 -5.94 8.81 1.13
N LYS A 128 -6.68 8.19 0.20
CA LYS A 128 -7.74 7.19 0.45
C LYS A 128 -8.31 6.58 -0.82
N GLU A 129 -7.49 6.36 -1.84
CA GLU A 129 -7.86 5.46 -2.93
C GLU A 129 -6.60 4.78 -3.46
N SER A 130 -5.99 3.96 -2.60
CA SER A 130 -5.21 2.81 -3.07
C SER A 130 -6.17 1.98 -3.91
N ARG A 131 -6.26 2.27 -5.21
CA ARG A 131 -6.63 1.27 -6.19
C ARG A 131 -5.53 0.20 -6.13
N LYS A 132 -5.70 -0.75 -5.19
CA LYS A 132 -5.63 -2.18 -5.51
C LYS A 132 -6.13 -2.32 -6.94
N VAL A 133 -5.54 -3.20 -7.74
CA VAL A 133 -6.28 -3.65 -8.93
C VAL A 133 -7.65 -4.06 -8.40
N LYS A 134 -8.69 -3.23 -8.63
CA LYS A 134 -10.08 -3.65 -8.51
C LYS A 134 -10.20 -4.63 -9.66
N ILE A 135 -9.80 -5.86 -9.38
CA ILE A 135 -10.51 -6.99 -9.94
C ILE A 135 -11.90 -6.74 -9.38
N GLU A 136 -12.79 -6.18 -10.20
CA GLU A 136 -14.22 -6.21 -9.92
C GLU A 136 -14.61 -7.69 -9.98
N GLY A 137 -14.30 -8.39 -8.90
CA GLY A 137 -14.89 -9.64 -8.50
C GLY A 137 -15.95 -9.33 -7.44
N PRO A 138 -17.01 -10.13 -7.35
CA PRO A 138 -18.18 -9.85 -6.51
C PRO A 138 -17.95 -10.09 -5.01
N VAL A 139 -16.71 -10.09 -4.51
CA VAL A 139 -16.38 -10.57 -3.16
C VAL A 139 -15.95 -9.39 -2.29
N ASP A 140 -16.74 -9.07 -1.26
CA ASP A 140 -16.37 -8.15 -0.18
C ASP A 140 -15.04 -8.61 0.46
N GLU A 141 -14.18 -7.69 0.92
CA GLU A 141 -12.89 -8.04 1.53
C GLU A 141 -13.05 -8.98 2.72
N LEU A 142 -14.18 -8.88 3.44
CA LEU A 142 -14.54 -9.78 4.54
C LEU A 142 -15.20 -11.08 4.06
N GLU A 143 -15.87 -11.10 2.90
CA GLU A 143 -16.42 -12.32 2.32
C GLU A 143 -15.33 -13.32 1.92
N ALA A 144 -14.11 -12.85 1.65
CA ALA A 144 -12.96 -13.73 1.41
C ALA A 144 -12.67 -14.67 2.60
N LEU A 145 -13.02 -14.28 3.83
CA LEU A 145 -12.87 -15.12 5.03
C LEU A 145 -13.83 -16.31 5.05
N SER A 146 -14.97 -16.18 4.36
CA SER A 146 -15.97 -17.25 4.27
C SER A 146 -15.54 -18.42 3.39
N LEU A 147 -14.46 -18.26 2.61
CA LEU A 147 -13.93 -19.28 1.71
C LEU A 147 -13.30 -20.49 2.44
N GLY A 148 -13.14 -20.42 3.76
CA GLY A 148 -12.61 -21.52 4.56
C GLY A 148 -11.13 -21.81 4.30
N LEU A 149 -10.38 -20.79 3.91
CA LEU A 149 -8.92 -20.83 3.76
C LEU A 149 -8.25 -20.23 4.99
N ASP A 150 -6.98 -20.58 5.18
CA ASP A 150 -6.16 -19.93 6.18
C ASP A 150 -5.98 -18.45 5.85
N ALA A 151 -6.17 -17.59 6.84
CA ALA A 151 -6.10 -16.15 6.64
C ALA A 151 -5.31 -15.47 7.74
N ILE A 152 -4.57 -14.44 7.36
CA ILE A 152 -4.04 -13.46 8.30
C ILE A 152 -4.68 -12.10 8.03
N VAL A 153 -5.15 -11.46 9.09
CA VAL A 153 -5.93 -10.22 9.04
C VAL A 153 -5.26 -9.16 9.90
N GLU A 154 -4.77 -8.11 9.27
CA GLU A 154 -4.40 -6.88 9.98
C GLU A 154 -5.65 -6.08 10.32
N ASN A 155 -6.15 -6.21 11.55
CA ASN A 155 -7.42 -5.60 11.94
C ASN A 155 -7.21 -4.27 12.67
N LEU A 156 -6.76 -3.24 11.93
CA LEU A 156 -6.63 -1.89 12.49
C LEU A 156 -8.00 -1.21 12.65
N ARG A 157 -9.02 -1.63 11.90
CA ARG A 157 -10.40 -1.13 12.03
C ARG A 157 -11.10 -1.57 13.32
N GLY A 158 -10.68 -2.71 13.90
CA GLY A 158 -11.27 -3.28 15.11
C GLY A 158 -12.62 -3.96 14.89
N VAL A 159 -12.87 -4.50 13.69
CA VAL A 159 -14.08 -5.25 13.36
C VAL A 159 -14.11 -6.58 14.11
N GLU A 160 -15.29 -7.09 14.46
CA GLU A 160 -15.43 -8.43 15.02
C GLU A 160 -15.39 -9.47 13.89
N LEU A 161 -14.27 -10.19 13.78
CA LEU A 161 -14.06 -11.11 12.66
C LEU A 161 -14.94 -12.36 12.77
N SER A 162 -15.34 -12.78 13.98
CA SER A 162 -16.07 -14.04 14.18
C SER A 162 -17.39 -14.12 13.39
N GLU A 163 -17.98 -12.98 13.03
CA GLU A 163 -19.22 -12.91 12.25
C GLU A 163 -19.04 -13.28 10.76
N PHE A 164 -17.79 -13.32 10.29
CA PHE A 164 -17.43 -13.55 8.88
C PHE A 164 -16.74 -14.89 8.65
N LEU A 165 -16.53 -15.68 9.70
CA LEU A 165 -15.79 -16.94 9.63
C LEU A 165 -16.73 -18.15 9.52
N PRO A 166 -16.29 -19.23 8.86
CA PRO A 166 -16.95 -20.53 8.96
C PRO A 166 -17.03 -21.01 10.41
N GLU A 167 -18.08 -21.77 10.76
CA GLU A 167 -18.31 -22.26 12.14
C GLU A 167 -17.14 -23.11 12.69
N ASN A 168 -16.41 -23.81 11.83
CA ASN A 168 -15.28 -24.64 12.21
C ASN A 168 -13.94 -23.89 12.25
N ALA A 169 -13.90 -22.59 11.92
CA ALA A 169 -12.65 -21.83 11.86
C ALA A 169 -12.03 -21.58 13.24
N LEU A 170 -10.70 -21.66 13.32
CA LEU A 170 -9.95 -21.29 14.51
C LEU A 170 -9.46 -19.85 14.39
N LEU A 171 -10.09 -18.93 15.13
CA LEU A 171 -9.63 -17.54 15.25
C LEU A 171 -8.63 -17.39 16.40
N LEU A 172 -7.42 -16.94 16.09
CA LEU A 172 -6.39 -16.55 17.06
C LEU A 172 -6.14 -15.04 16.99
N ARG A 173 -6.19 -14.36 18.14
CA ARG A 173 -5.93 -12.92 18.24
C ARG A 173 -4.56 -12.67 18.85
N GLU A 174 -3.68 -12.01 18.10
CA GLU A 174 -2.28 -11.75 18.47
C GLU A 174 -1.54 -13.01 18.99
N PRO A 175 -1.63 -14.18 18.32
CA PRO A 175 -0.88 -15.35 18.75
C PRO A 175 0.64 -15.14 18.64
N PRO A 176 1.46 -15.84 19.43
CA PRO A 176 2.89 -15.90 19.16
C PRO A 176 3.15 -16.62 17.83
N VAL A 177 4.19 -16.22 17.09
CA VAL A 177 4.50 -16.73 15.75
C VAL A 177 4.74 -18.24 15.78
N GLU A 178 5.40 -18.74 16.82
CA GLU A 178 5.71 -20.15 17.02
C GLU A 178 4.43 -20.99 17.07
N ARG A 179 3.38 -20.46 17.73
CA ARG A 179 2.08 -21.14 17.81
C ARG A 179 1.41 -21.25 16.45
N VAL A 180 1.56 -20.22 15.61
CA VAL A 180 1.01 -20.22 14.25
C VAL A 180 1.75 -21.24 13.38
N VAL A 181 3.08 -21.32 13.49
CA VAL A 181 3.92 -22.30 12.79
C VAL A 181 3.51 -23.73 13.14
N GLU A 182 3.35 -24.04 14.42
CA GLU A 182 2.90 -25.36 14.89
C GLU A 182 1.57 -25.75 14.25
N LEU A 183 0.62 -24.82 14.23
CA LEU A 183 -0.70 -25.07 13.69
C LEU A 183 -0.69 -25.21 12.17
N LEU A 184 0.10 -24.40 11.45
CA LEU A 184 0.24 -24.47 9.99
C LEU A 184 0.93 -25.75 9.51
N SER A 185 1.80 -26.33 10.34
CA SER A 185 2.58 -27.53 9.99
C SER A 185 1.82 -28.85 10.22
N GLY A 186 0.74 -28.83 11.00
CA GLY A 186 -0.05 -30.02 11.31
C GLY A 186 -1.15 -30.29 10.28
N GLU A 187 -1.51 -31.57 10.10
CA GLU A 187 -2.75 -31.92 9.39
C GLU A 187 -3.96 -31.42 10.19
N ARG A 188 -4.83 -30.66 9.54
CA ARG A 188 -6.04 -30.07 10.12
C ARG A 188 -7.17 -30.00 9.11
N ASP A 189 -8.40 -30.04 9.62
CA ASP A 189 -9.66 -29.97 8.88
C ASP A 189 -10.42 -28.64 9.11
N TYR A 190 -9.75 -27.67 9.73
CA TYR A 190 -10.27 -26.33 9.98
C TYR A 190 -9.35 -25.23 9.42
N PRO A 191 -9.91 -24.11 8.96
CA PRO A 191 -9.12 -22.94 8.59
C PRO A 191 -8.59 -22.22 9.82
N LEU A 192 -7.35 -21.77 9.75
CA LEU A 192 -6.70 -20.93 10.77
C LEU A 192 -6.79 -19.46 10.37
N ILE A 193 -7.40 -18.66 11.23
CA ILE A 193 -7.52 -17.21 11.06
C ILE A 193 -6.68 -16.52 12.13
N VAL A 194 -5.67 -15.76 11.70
CA VAL A 194 -4.82 -14.98 12.60
C VAL A 194 -5.18 -13.51 12.51
N GLU A 195 -5.70 -12.94 13.59
CA GLU A 195 -5.90 -11.51 13.74
C GLU A 195 -4.67 -10.87 14.39
N THR A 196 -4.13 -9.82 13.78
CA THR A 196 -3.04 -9.03 14.35
C THR A 196 -3.17 -7.54 14.03
N LYS A 197 -2.42 -6.70 14.72
CA LYS A 197 -2.16 -5.29 14.40
C LYS A 197 -0.81 -5.07 13.72
N ASP A 198 0.02 -6.11 13.61
CA ASP A 198 1.36 -6.02 13.03
C ASP A 198 1.65 -7.24 12.16
N LEU A 199 1.31 -7.13 10.88
CA LEU A 199 1.56 -8.19 9.89
C LEU A 199 3.05 -8.55 9.77
N LYS A 200 3.97 -7.60 10.04
CA LYS A 200 5.40 -7.82 9.82
C LYS A 200 5.95 -8.94 10.67
N LYS A 201 5.34 -9.20 11.84
CA LYS A 201 5.70 -10.32 12.74
C LYS A 201 5.55 -11.68 12.07
N TYR A 202 4.65 -11.80 11.10
CA TYR A 202 4.30 -13.05 10.45
C TYR A 202 4.79 -13.12 9.00
N ALA A 203 5.63 -12.17 8.57
CA ALA A 203 6.20 -12.13 7.21
C ALA A 203 6.86 -13.45 6.74
N PRO A 204 7.46 -14.29 7.62
CA PRO A 204 7.98 -15.60 7.21
C PRO A 204 6.91 -16.68 6.95
N LEU A 205 5.63 -16.41 7.20
CA LEU A 205 4.54 -17.39 7.09
C LEU A 205 3.72 -17.16 5.83
N ASP A 206 3.47 -18.23 5.09
CA ASP A 206 2.70 -18.19 3.86
C ASP A 206 1.20 -18.40 4.15
N PHE A 207 0.45 -17.29 4.22
CA PHE A 207 -1.01 -17.34 4.28
C PHE A 207 -1.61 -17.18 2.86
N PRO A 208 -2.55 -18.04 2.45
CA PRO A 208 -3.21 -17.91 1.16
C PRO A 208 -4.14 -16.69 1.10
N VAL A 209 -4.66 -16.23 2.25
CA VAL A 209 -5.46 -15.01 2.35
C VAL A 209 -4.77 -14.03 3.29
N VAL A 210 -4.44 -12.84 2.77
CA VAL A 210 -3.88 -11.72 3.55
C VAL A 210 -4.83 -10.54 3.41
N LEU A 211 -5.44 -10.14 4.52
CA LEU A 211 -6.38 -9.02 4.58
C LEU A 211 -5.84 -7.89 5.45
N ARG A 212 -6.13 -6.67 5.05
CA ARG A 212 -5.77 -5.46 5.79
C ARG A 212 -6.98 -4.57 5.93
N LEU A 213 -7.50 -4.49 7.15
CA LEU A 213 -8.62 -3.62 7.50
C LEU A 213 -8.06 -2.31 8.05
N PRO A 214 -8.11 -1.21 7.28
CA PRO A 214 -7.50 0.06 7.70
C PRO A 214 -8.22 0.64 8.91
N PRO A 215 -7.53 1.47 9.73
CA PRO A 215 -8.19 2.16 10.83
C PRO A 215 -9.31 3.07 10.32
N LEU A 216 -10.20 3.45 11.22
CA LEU A 216 -11.24 4.44 10.97
C LEU A 216 -10.60 5.78 10.63
N THR A 217 -11.28 6.55 9.78
CA THR A 217 -10.97 7.98 9.64
C THR A 217 -11.34 8.72 10.93
N VAL A 218 -10.78 9.91 11.14
CA VAL A 218 -11.18 10.76 12.27
C VAL A 218 -12.69 11.06 12.20
N GLU A 219 -13.21 11.29 11.00
CA GLU A 219 -14.63 11.54 10.76
C GLU A 219 -15.49 10.31 11.08
N GLU A 220 -15.11 9.12 10.61
CA GLU A 220 -15.79 7.86 10.92
C GLU A 220 -15.77 7.57 12.43
N PHE A 221 -14.61 7.74 13.07
CA PHE A 221 -14.42 7.52 14.50
C PHE A 221 -15.29 8.47 15.33
N THR A 222 -15.31 9.74 14.94
CA THR A 222 -16.10 10.79 15.60
C THR A 222 -17.59 10.51 15.43
N ALA A 223 -18.04 10.16 14.22
CA ALA A 223 -19.44 9.84 13.94
C ALA A 223 -19.93 8.63 14.77
N GLU A 224 -19.16 7.55 14.79
CA GLU A 224 -19.49 6.36 15.59
C GLU A 224 -19.54 6.67 17.09
N LEU A 225 -18.59 7.48 17.59
CA LEU A 225 -18.56 7.87 18.99
C LEU A 225 -19.74 8.79 19.35
N SER A 226 -20.06 9.77 18.51
CA SER A 226 -21.23 10.65 18.66
C SER A 226 -22.52 9.84 18.73
N GLN A 227 -22.70 8.89 17.80
CA GLN A 227 -23.86 8.02 17.77
C GLN A 227 -24.01 7.22 19.06
N ARG A 228 -22.91 6.69 19.59
CA ARG A 228 -22.93 5.93 20.86
C ARG A 228 -23.17 6.81 22.07
N LEU A 229 -22.63 8.02 22.09
CA LEU A 229 -22.75 8.91 23.24
C LEU A 229 -24.09 9.65 23.27
N GLY A 230 -24.75 9.81 22.11
CA GLY A 230 -26.02 10.54 22.00
C GLY A 230 -25.85 12.06 21.95
N PHE A 231 -24.61 12.55 21.78
CA PHE A 231 -24.29 13.97 21.61
C PHE A 231 -23.18 14.14 20.56
N ASP A 232 -23.05 15.36 20.02
CA ASP A 232 -22.06 15.67 18.99
C ASP A 232 -20.65 15.76 19.56
N VAL A 233 -19.74 14.97 18.99
CA VAL A 233 -18.33 14.95 19.34
C VAL A 233 -17.55 15.73 18.29
N ASP A 234 -16.67 16.62 18.74
CA ASP A 234 -15.82 17.41 17.85
C ASP A 234 -14.61 16.60 17.37
N SER A 235 -14.38 16.53 16.06
CA SER A 235 -13.26 15.80 15.46
C SER A 235 -11.89 16.32 15.90
N ARG A 236 -11.80 17.56 16.38
CA ARG A 236 -10.56 18.18 16.87
C ARG A 236 -9.92 17.43 18.04
N TYR A 237 -10.70 16.67 18.83
CA TYR A 237 -10.15 15.84 19.90
C TYR A 237 -9.26 14.69 19.40
N PHE A 238 -9.37 14.32 18.13
CA PHE A 238 -8.74 13.12 17.55
C PHE A 238 -7.76 13.42 16.43
N LEU A 239 -7.47 14.69 16.11
CA LEU A 239 -6.53 15.04 15.04
C LEU A 239 -5.11 14.50 15.29
N SER A 240 -4.72 14.35 16.56
CA SER A 240 -3.44 13.78 16.97
C SER A 240 -3.52 12.32 17.40
N TYR A 241 -4.68 11.66 17.23
CA TYR A 241 -4.80 10.25 17.60
C TYR A 241 -3.92 9.39 16.71
N PRO A 242 -3.12 8.49 17.30
CA PRO A 242 -2.35 7.55 16.51
C PRO A 242 -3.31 6.60 15.77
N PRO A 243 -3.03 6.24 14.50
CA PRO A 243 -3.94 5.47 13.66
C PRO A 243 -4.41 4.15 14.30
N GLU A 244 -3.54 3.50 15.08
CA GLU A 244 -3.83 2.21 15.73
C GLU A 244 -4.92 2.32 16.82
N ARG A 245 -5.24 3.55 17.24
CA ARG A 245 -6.32 3.86 18.20
C ARG A 245 -7.60 4.33 17.53
N LEU A 246 -7.58 4.66 16.24
CA LEU A 246 -8.76 5.02 15.48
C LEU A 246 -9.48 3.74 15.03
N ASN A 247 -10.13 3.05 15.95
CA ASN A 247 -10.79 1.76 15.69
C ASN A 247 -12.08 1.58 16.51
N LEU A 248 -12.98 0.72 16.04
CA LEU A 248 -14.30 0.49 16.65
C LEU A 248 -14.22 0.03 18.12
N ARG A 249 -13.23 -0.81 18.45
CA ARG A 249 -13.00 -1.27 19.84
C ARG A 249 -12.64 -0.10 20.76
N ASN A 250 -11.85 0.86 20.27
CA ASN A 250 -11.50 2.06 21.03
C ASN A 250 -12.66 3.06 21.11
N VAL A 251 -13.50 3.15 20.09
CA VAL A 251 -14.77 3.91 20.17
C VAL A 251 -15.64 3.37 21.31
N GLU A 252 -15.79 2.04 21.41
CA GLU A 252 -16.54 1.42 22.50
C GLU A 252 -15.90 1.68 23.87
N ALA A 253 -14.58 1.56 23.98
CA ALA A 253 -13.85 1.81 25.22
C ALA A 253 -13.98 3.27 25.68
N LEU A 254 -13.82 4.24 24.77
CA LEU A 254 -14.01 5.66 25.05
C LEU A 254 -15.45 5.96 25.45
N ALA A 255 -16.45 5.42 24.75
CA ALA A 255 -17.84 5.64 25.09
C ALA A 255 -18.15 5.16 26.52
N LYS A 256 -17.64 3.98 26.91
CA LYS A 256 -17.75 3.46 28.29
C LYS A 256 -17.07 4.39 29.30
N LEU A 257 -15.87 4.89 28.98
CA LEU A 257 -15.12 5.78 29.86
C LEU A 257 -15.83 7.13 30.07
N VAL A 258 -16.31 7.75 28.99
CA VAL A 258 -17.06 9.02 29.05
C VAL A 258 -18.31 8.87 29.91
N ARG A 259 -19.12 7.83 29.66
CA ARG A 259 -20.32 7.56 30.48
C ARG A 259 -19.98 7.35 31.95
N ALA A 260 -18.93 6.58 32.25
CA ALA A 260 -18.49 6.37 33.63
C ALA A 260 -18.03 7.67 34.32
N LEU A 261 -17.38 8.58 33.58
CA LEU A 261 -16.98 9.89 34.10
C LEU A 261 -18.21 10.79 34.36
N MET A 262 -19.17 10.81 33.45
CA MET A 262 -20.43 11.55 33.65
C MET A 262 -21.20 11.02 34.87
N GLU A 263 -21.40 9.70 34.95
CA GLU A 263 -22.19 9.06 36.02
C GLU A 263 -21.51 9.12 37.40
N LYS A 264 -20.21 8.80 37.46
CA LYS A 264 -19.50 8.65 38.75
C LYS A 264 -18.84 9.92 39.25
N LYS A 265 -18.54 10.87 38.35
CA LYS A 265 -17.85 12.14 38.69
C LYS A 265 -18.72 13.36 38.43
N GLY A 266 -19.91 13.20 37.86
CA GLY A 266 -20.82 14.31 37.57
C GLY A 266 -20.25 15.31 36.55
N LEU A 267 -19.35 14.86 35.69
CA LEU A 267 -18.72 15.74 34.69
C LEU A 267 -19.71 16.06 33.56
N SER A 268 -19.58 17.26 33.00
CA SER A 268 -20.28 17.63 31.76
C SER A 268 -19.81 16.76 30.59
N GLU A 269 -20.60 16.66 29.52
CA GLU A 269 -20.24 15.92 28.30
C GLU A 269 -18.86 16.32 27.77
N LYS A 270 -18.60 17.63 27.71
CA LYS A 270 -17.34 18.19 27.24
C LYS A 270 -16.15 17.84 28.14
N ASP A 271 -16.33 18.00 29.46
CA ASP A 271 -15.25 17.72 30.43
C ASP A 271 -14.96 16.22 30.54
N ALA A 272 -16.01 15.40 30.51
CA ALA A 272 -15.90 13.95 30.51
C ALA A 272 -15.18 13.46 29.24
N LEU A 273 -15.55 13.98 28.06
CA LEU A 273 -14.90 13.65 26.80
C LEU A 273 -13.42 14.07 26.79
N GLY A 274 -13.12 15.32 27.16
CA GLY A 274 -11.75 15.81 27.18
C GLY A 274 -10.86 15.02 28.14
N LEU A 275 -11.37 14.68 29.33
CA LEU A 275 -10.65 13.84 30.28
C LEU A 275 -10.52 12.39 29.80
N ALA A 276 -11.57 11.80 29.22
CA ALA A 276 -11.55 10.46 28.68
C ALA A 276 -10.51 10.32 27.56
N VAL A 277 -10.41 11.32 26.69
CA VAL A 277 -9.43 11.37 25.59
C VAL A 277 -8.00 11.33 26.12
N ARG A 278 -7.68 12.18 27.09
CA ARG A 278 -6.34 12.23 27.72
C ARG A 278 -6.01 10.93 28.46
N LEU A 279 -6.97 10.42 29.24
CA LEU A 279 -6.85 9.14 29.94
C LEU A 279 -6.61 7.99 28.97
N ASN A 280 -7.34 7.95 27.86
CA ASN A 280 -7.17 6.94 26.83
C ASN A 280 -5.72 7.01 26.32
N LEU A 281 -5.27 8.18 25.87
CA LEU A 281 -3.91 8.38 25.34
C LEU A 281 -2.79 8.12 26.36
N GLY A 282 -3.09 8.13 27.67
CA GLY A 282 -2.09 7.99 28.72
C GLY A 282 -1.38 9.30 29.07
N GLU A 283 -2.01 10.45 28.79
CA GLU A 283 -1.45 11.80 28.92
C GLU A 283 -1.83 12.48 30.25
N LEU A 284 -1.75 11.73 31.35
CA LEU A 284 -1.93 12.26 32.70
C LEU A 284 -0.61 12.64 33.34
#